data_AF-A0AAD4M840-F1
#
_entry.id   AF-A0AAD4M840-F1
#
_cell.length_a   1.000
_cell.length_b   1.000
_cell.length_c   1.000
_cell.angle_alpha   90.00
_cell.angle_beta   90.00
_cell.angle_gamma   90.00
#
_symmetry.space_group_name_H-M   'P 1'
#
loop_
_entity.id
_entity.type
_entity.pdbx_description
1 polymer ?
#
loop_
_entity_poly.entity_id
_entity_poly.type
_entity_poly.pdbx_seq_one_letter_code
_entity_poly.pdbx_strand_id
1 'polypeptide(L)'
;MAGPNLEVFKFAVYVFFPVLVFFHYGDPEWYRTNVIPYKERIFPSEERTARSNNMPISHVAIRQEIERIKAEKAARRMQRE
;
A
#
# COMPACT_ATOMS: atom_id res chain seq x y z
N MET A 1 18.98 -37.69 -22.67
CA MET A 1 17.92 -36.69 -22.84
C MET A 1 16.59 -37.42 -22.63
N ALA A 2 15.75 -37.02 -21.68
CA ALA A 2 14.65 -37.86 -21.16
C ALA A 2 13.40 -37.95 -22.07
N GLY A 3 13.59 -37.97 -23.38
CA GLY A 3 12.58 -38.29 -24.40
C GLY A 3 11.30 -37.42 -24.40
N PRO A 4 10.34 -37.77 -25.26
CA PRO A 4 9.08 -37.03 -25.41
C PRO A 4 8.25 -36.92 -24.12
N ASN A 5 8.37 -37.87 -23.20
CA ASN A 5 7.65 -37.85 -21.93
C ASN A 5 8.06 -36.67 -21.04
N LEU A 6 9.33 -36.25 -21.09
CA LEU A 6 9.79 -35.09 -20.33
C LEU A 6 9.21 -33.79 -20.89
N GLU A 7 9.02 -33.71 -22.20
CA GLU A 7 8.45 -32.54 -22.86
C GLU A 7 6.97 -32.37 -22.49
N VAL A 8 6.21 -33.46 -22.49
CA VAL A 8 4.80 -33.46 -22.04
C VAL A 8 4.69 -33.05 -20.57
N PHE A 9 5.56 -33.56 -19.70
CA PHE A 9 5.57 -33.17 -18.29
C PHE A 9 5.86 -31.67 -18.11
N LYS A 10 6.89 -31.15 -18.76
CA LYS A 10 7.22 -29.71 -18.70
C LYS A 10 6.08 -28.84 -19.20
N PHE A 11 5.47 -29.24 -20.32
CA PHE A 11 4.33 -28.53 -20.87
C PHE A 11 3.15 -28.51 -19.89
N ALA A 12 2.80 -29.66 -19.30
CA ALA A 12 1.75 -29.73 -18.30
C ALA A 12 2.05 -28.83 -17.10
N VAL A 13 3.28 -28.86 -16.57
CA VAL A 13 3.68 -27.97 -15.48
C VAL A 13 3.55 -26.50 -15.89
N TYR A 14 4.04 -26.10 -17.07
CA TYR A 14 3.96 -24.71 -17.52
C TYR A 14 2.54 -24.19 -17.70
N VAL A 15 1.60 -25.06 -18.08
CA VAL A 15 0.20 -24.66 -18.25
C VAL A 15 -0.54 -24.69 -16.91
N PHE A 16 -0.45 -25.79 -16.17
CA PHE A 16 -1.24 -25.98 -14.95
C PHE A 16 -0.70 -25.21 -13.75
N PHE A 17 0.62 -25.07 -13.61
CA PHE A 17 1.21 -24.35 -12.48
C PHE A 17 0.69 -22.91 -12.35
N PRO A 18 0.78 -22.03 -13.38
CA PRO A 18 0.27 -20.67 -13.24
C PRO A 18 -1.25 -20.65 -13.03
N VAL A 19 -2.02 -21.53 -13.69
CA VAL A 19 -3.48 -21.59 -13.52
C VAL A 19 -3.86 -21.95 -12.09
N LEU A 20 -3.20 -22.95 -11.49
CA LEU A 20 -3.45 -23.35 -10.11
C LEU A 20 -3.00 -22.27 -9.11
N VAL A 21 -1.87 -21.62 -9.37
CA VAL A 21 -1.39 -20.47 -8.57
C VAL A 21 -2.41 -19.34 -8.61
N PHE A 22 -2.91 -18.94 -9.78
CA PHE A 22 -3.94 -17.91 -9.88
C PHE A 22 -5.26 -18.32 -9.26
N PHE A 23 -5.68 -19.57 -9.40
CA PHE A 23 -6.89 -20.07 -8.76
C PHE A 23 -6.80 -20.02 -7.24
N HIS A 24 -5.66 -20.40 -6.66
CA HIS A 24 -5.47 -20.40 -5.21
C HIS A 24 -5.28 -18.99 -4.64
N TYR A 25 -4.35 -18.20 -5.20
CA TYR A 25 -4.02 -16.88 -4.66
C TYR A 25 -4.94 -15.76 -5.16
N GLY A 26 -5.73 -16.02 -6.20
CA GLY A 26 -6.76 -15.11 -6.69
C GLY A 26 -8.06 -15.16 -5.89
N ASP A 27 -8.21 -16.12 -4.97
CA ASP A 27 -9.36 -16.18 -4.07
C ASP A 27 -9.38 -14.94 -3.14
N PRO A 28 -10.43 -14.10 -3.20
CA PRO A 28 -10.56 -12.94 -2.33
C PRO A 28 -10.52 -13.29 -0.84
N GLU A 29 -11.04 -14.45 -0.44
CA GLU A 29 -11.06 -14.88 0.96
C GLU A 29 -9.67 -15.30 1.44
N TRP A 30 -8.90 -15.97 0.58
CA TRP A 30 -7.50 -16.28 0.87
C TRP A 30 -6.70 -14.99 1.09
N TYR A 31 -6.88 -13.99 0.22
CA TYR A 31 -6.21 -12.69 0.35
C TYR A 31 -6.59 -11.97 1.64
N ARG A 32 -7.89 -11.91 1.97
CA ARG A 32 -8.37 -11.27 3.21
C ARG A 32 -7.81 -11.94 4.46
N THR A 33 -7.69 -13.26 4.46
CA THR A 33 -7.27 -14.02 5.64
C THR A 33 -5.76 -14.05 5.84
N ASN A 34 -4.99 -14.08 4.74
CA ASN A 34 -3.54 -14.28 4.80
C ASN A 34 -2.75 -12.98 4.59
N VAL A 35 -3.21 -12.10 3.68
CA VAL A 35 -2.42 -10.93 3.25
C VAL A 35 -2.76 -9.69 4.07
N ILE A 36 -4.05 -9.39 4.28
CA ILE A 36 -4.48 -8.18 4.99
C ILE A 36 -3.96 -8.12 6.43
N PRO A 37 -4.05 -9.19 7.26
CA PRO A 37 -3.59 -9.12 8.65
C PRO A 37 -2.08 -8.93 8.74
N TYR A 38 -1.34 -9.51 7.79
CA TYR A 38 0.11 -9.32 7.70
C TYR A 38 0.48 -7.91 7.26
N LYS A 39 -0.24 -7.34 6.28
CA LYS A 39 -0.10 -5.94 5.85
C LYS A 39 -0.31 -4.98 7.03
N GLU A 40 -1.36 -5.18 7.82
CA GLU A 40 -1.66 -4.33 8.99
C GLU A 40 -0.63 -4.44 10.11
N ARG A 41 0.07 -5.57 10.22
CA ARG A 41 1.16 -5.74 11.18
C ARG A 41 2.45 -5.02 10.77
N ILE A 42 2.73 -4.97 9.47
CA ILE A 42 3.98 -4.37 8.93
C ILE A 42 3.84 -2.88 8.70
N PHE A 43 2.72 -2.46 8.11
CA PHE A 43 2.49 -1.08 7.76
C PHE A 43 1.67 -0.39 8.86
N PRO A 44 1.98 0.87 9.20
CA PRO A 44 1.12 1.64 10.08
C PRO A 44 -0.29 1.69 9.49
N SER A 45 -1.32 1.65 10.36
CA SER A 45 -2.71 1.72 9.91
C SER A 45 -2.92 2.96 9.02
N GLU A 46 -3.83 2.85 8.05
CA GLU A 46 -4.11 3.97 7.14
C GLU A 46 -4.53 5.23 7.91
N GLU A 47 -5.18 5.05 9.06
CA GLU A 47 -5.51 6.10 10.04
C GLU A 47 -4.28 6.85 10.60
N ARG A 48 -3.13 6.17 10.78
CA ARG A 48 -1.88 6.78 11.27
C ARG A 48 -1.00 7.32 10.15
N THR A 49 -1.32 6.97 8.90
CA THR A 49 -0.55 7.40 7.73
C THR A 49 -1.00 8.79 7.30
N ALA A 50 -0.11 9.58 6.69
CA ALA A 50 -0.37 10.95 6.22
C ALA A 50 -1.64 11.12 5.36
N ARG A 51 -2.19 10.04 4.80
CA ARG A 51 -3.44 10.01 4.03
C ARG A 51 -4.69 10.23 4.91
N SER A 52 -4.63 9.89 6.20
CA SER A 52 -5.71 10.10 7.19
C SER A 52 -5.60 11.44 7.94
N ASN A 53 -4.38 11.95 8.12
CA ASN A 53 -4.10 13.05 9.05
C ASN A 53 -4.40 14.47 8.51
N ASN A 54 -5.44 14.64 7.69
CA ASN A 54 -5.82 15.92 7.05
C ASN A 54 -4.64 16.65 6.37
N MET A 55 -3.64 15.90 5.89
CA MET A 55 -2.48 16.51 5.26
C MET A 55 -2.92 17.19 3.97
N PRO A 56 -2.65 18.49 3.77
CA PRO A 56 -3.10 19.20 2.58
C PRO A 56 -2.39 18.63 1.34
N ILE A 57 -3.16 17.99 0.47
CA ILE A 57 -2.65 17.35 -0.76
C ILE A 57 -2.68 18.34 -1.93
N SER A 58 -3.60 19.30 -1.90
CA SER A 58 -3.74 20.31 -2.95
C SER A 58 -2.81 21.50 -2.70
N HIS A 59 -2.24 22.04 -3.78
CA HIS A 59 -1.34 23.19 -3.72
C HIS A 59 -1.97 24.42 -3.02
N VAL A 60 -3.28 24.61 -3.20
CA VAL A 60 -4.03 25.69 -2.56
C VAL A 60 -4.12 25.48 -1.05
N ALA A 61 -4.48 24.27 -0.60
CA ALA A 61 -4.56 23.96 0.82
C ALA A 61 -3.18 24.06 1.51
N ILE A 62 -2.11 23.68 0.81
CA ILE A 62 -0.73 23.81 1.31
C ILE A 62 -0.38 25.29 1.54
N ARG A 63 -0.68 26.18 0.59
CA ARG A 63 -0.41 27.61 0.74
C ARG A 63 -1.17 28.21 1.93
N GLN A 64 -2.45 27.88 2.06
CA GLN A 64 -3.28 28.34 3.18
C GLN A 64 -2.72 27.89 4.53
N GLU A 65 -2.28 26.64 4.64
CA GLU A 65 -1.69 26.12 5.88
C GLU A 65 -0.35 26.78 6.21
N ILE A 66 0.48 27.07 5.20
CA ILE A 66 1.74 27.82 5.38
C ILE A 66 1.48 29.24 5.89
N GLU A 67 0.48 29.94 5.34
CA GLU A 67 0.08 31.27 5.79
C GLU A 67 -0.42 31.26 7.24
N ARG A 68 -1.25 30.27 7.60
CA ARG A 68 -1.71 30.05 8.98
C ARG A 68 -0.53 29.89 9.94
N ILE A 69 0.44 29.02 9.59
CA ILE A 69 1.63 28.76 10.42
C ILE A 69 2.50 30.02 10.57
N LYS A 70 2.64 30.82 9.50
CA LYS A 70 3.40 32.08 9.56
C LYS A 70 2.75 33.09 10.50
N ALA A 71 1.42 33.26 10.42
CA ALA A 71 0.67 34.15 11.30
C ALA A 71 0.79 33.71 12.77
N GLU A 72 0.66 32.41 13.04
CA GLU A 72 0.79 31.85 14.40
C GLU A 72 2.20 32.11 14.99
N LYS A 73 3.25 31.96 14.17
CA LYS A 73 4.63 32.27 14.60
C LYS A 73 4.85 33.75 14.88
N ALA A 74 4.27 34.64 14.09
CA ALA A 74 4.37 36.08 14.32
C ALA A 74 3.70 36.49 15.63
N ALA A 75 2.49 35.97 15.90
CA ALA A 75 1.78 36.21 17.15
C ALA A 75 2.55 35.70 18.38
N ARG A 76 3.14 34.50 18.30
CA ARG A 76 3.99 33.96 19.38
C ARG A 76 5.26 34.77 19.63
N ARG A 77 5.77 35.50 18.63
CA ARG A 77 6.93 36.41 18.81
C ARG A 77 6.52 37.69 19.52
N MET A 78 5.39 38.28 19.12
CA MET A 78 4.83 39.48 19.76
C MET A 78 4.43 39.23 21.22
N GLN A 79 4.10 37.99 21.61
CA GLN A 79 3.82 37.62 23.01
C GLN A 79 5.08 37.41 23.86
N ARG A 80 6.25 37.30 23.23
CA ARG A 80 7.54 37.09 23.92
C ARG A 80 8.35 38.37 24.08
N GLU A 81 8.07 39.38 23.26
CA GLU A 81 8.52 40.77 23.44
C GLU A 81 7.64 41.48 24.48
#